data_AF-A0A0J8G5K9-F1
#
_entry.id   AF-A0A0J8G5K9-F1
#
_cell.length_a   1.000
_cell.length_b   1.000
_cell.length_c   1.000
_cell.angle_alpha   90.00
_cell.angle_beta   90.00
_cell.angle_gamma   90.00
#
_symmetry.space_group_name_H-M   'P 1'
#
loop_
_entity.id
_entity.type
_entity.pdbx_description
1 polymer ?
#
loop_
_entity_poly.entity_id
_entity_poly.type
_entity_poly.pdbx_seq_one_letter_code
_entity_poly.pdbx_strand_id
1 'polypeptide(L)'
;MQANNTQQLLLNLNEIEMYLISNEKPVDAERINKIRLQIKNNSSHEMLTHAIKKFIAMASVKYLGDIQIKEFYSPYEWMNYLSKTVELAKSILKDIAY
;
A
#
# COMPACT_ATOMS: atom_id res chain seq x y z
N MET A 1 8.19 -18.57 2.23
CA MET A 1 7.32 -17.64 2.99
C MET A 1 7.14 -16.29 2.28
N GLN A 2 8.16 -15.74 1.60
CA GLN A 2 8.11 -14.45 0.85
C GLN A 2 6.96 -14.30 -0.17
N ALA A 3 6.65 -15.33 -0.98
CA ALA A 3 5.64 -15.21 -2.05
C ALA A 3 4.24 -14.87 -1.52
N ASN A 4 3.90 -15.32 -0.31
CA ASN A 4 2.61 -15.08 0.31
C ASN A 4 2.46 -13.61 0.76
N ASN A 5 3.51 -13.03 1.34
CA ASN A 5 3.49 -11.65 1.82
C ASN A 5 3.38 -10.64 0.67
N THR A 6 4.14 -10.84 -0.42
CA THR A 6 4.04 -9.97 -1.60
C THR A 6 2.66 -10.05 -2.26
N GLN A 7 2.09 -11.25 -2.35
CA GLN A 7 0.74 -11.42 -2.89
C GLN A 7 -0.31 -10.74 -2.00
N GLN A 8 -0.21 -10.88 -0.69
CA GLN A 8 -1.08 -10.18 0.25
C GLN A 8 -0.94 -8.65 0.14
N LEU A 9 0.29 -8.14 -0.03
CA LEU A 9 0.51 -6.71 -0.23
C LEU A 9 -0.18 -6.22 -1.52
N LEU A 10 -0.09 -6.98 -2.61
CA LEU A 10 -0.77 -6.64 -3.87
C LEU A 10 -2.30 -6.61 -3.72
N LEU A 11 -2.88 -7.52 -2.93
CA LEU A 11 -4.31 -7.51 -2.61
C LEU A 11 -4.68 -6.27 -1.79
N ASN A 12 -3.94 -5.97 -0.72
CA ASN A 12 -4.21 -4.79 0.10
C ASN A 12 -4.11 -3.50 -0.72
N LEU A 13 -3.10 -3.38 -1.60
CA LEU A 13 -2.96 -2.22 -2.49
C LEU A 13 -4.12 -2.09 -3.48
N ASN A 14 -4.66 -3.22 -3.96
CA ASN A 14 -5.85 -3.21 -4.82
C ASN A 14 -7.09 -2.72 -4.05
N GLU A 15 -7.26 -3.15 -2.79
CA GLU A 15 -8.35 -2.66 -1.95
C GLU A 15 -8.20 -1.16 -1.62
N ILE A 16 -7.00 -0.70 -1.30
CA ILE A 16 -6.70 0.73 -1.10
C ILE A 16 -7.06 1.53 -2.35
N GLU A 17 -6.66 1.06 -3.53
CA GLU A 17 -7.04 1.68 -4.80
C GLU A 17 -8.57 1.81 -4.95
N MET A 18 -9.32 0.74 -4.66
CA MET A 18 -10.78 0.74 -4.74
C MET A 18 -11.42 1.73 -3.74
N TYR A 19 -10.96 1.76 -2.49
CA TYR A 19 -11.45 2.73 -1.50
C TYR A 19 -11.18 4.17 -1.92
N LEU A 20 -10.02 4.46 -2.51
CA LEU A 20 -9.70 5.79 -3.00
C LEU A 20 -10.60 6.20 -4.18
N ILE A 21 -10.92 5.27 -5.09
CA ILE A 21 -11.88 5.52 -6.18
C ILE A 21 -13.27 5.80 -5.62
N SER A 22 -13.76 4.99 -4.68
CA SER A 22 -15.11 5.13 -4.13
C SER A 22 -15.30 6.41 -3.30
N ASN A 23 -14.20 7.02 -2.84
CA ASN A 23 -14.18 8.26 -2.06
C ASN A 23 -13.64 9.47 -2.85
N GLU A 24 -13.77 9.45 -4.19
CA GLU A 24 -13.47 10.58 -5.07
C GLU A 24 -12.00 11.06 -4.99
N LYS A 25 -11.07 10.13 -4.76
CA LYS A 25 -9.61 10.36 -4.77
C LYS A 25 -8.92 9.66 -5.95
N PRO A 26 -9.31 9.93 -7.21
CA PRO A 26 -8.80 9.18 -8.38
C PRO A 26 -7.30 9.36 -8.61
N VAL A 27 -6.73 10.52 -8.26
CA VAL A 27 -5.29 10.79 -8.40
C VAL A 27 -4.48 9.92 -7.44
N ASP A 28 -4.94 9.74 -6.21
CA ASP A 28 -4.28 8.88 -5.22
C ASP A 28 -4.46 7.41 -5.57
N ALA A 29 -5.64 7.02 -6.05
CA ALA A 29 -5.90 5.69 -6.56
C ALA A 29 -4.95 5.33 -7.71
N GLU A 30 -4.77 6.22 -8.68
CA GLU A 30 -3.85 6.00 -9.81
C GLU A 30 -2.39 5.82 -9.33
N ARG A 31 -1.96 6.60 -8.33
CA ARG A 31 -0.63 6.47 -7.73
C ARG A 31 -0.46 5.11 -7.05
N ILE A 32 -1.46 4.65 -6.30
CA ILE A 32 -1.44 3.33 -5.66
C ILE A 32 -1.43 2.21 -6.71
N ASN A 33 -2.23 2.32 -7.77
CA ASN A 33 -2.21 1.38 -8.87
C ASN A 33 -0.83 1.29 -9.53
N LYS A 34 -0.18 2.43 -9.79
CA LYS A 34 1.19 2.47 -10.34
C LYS A 34 2.19 1.74 -9.44
N ILE A 35 2.11 1.92 -8.12
CA ILE A 35 2.94 1.20 -7.15
C ILE A 35 2.63 -0.30 -7.18
N ARG A 36 1.35 -0.68 -7.20
CA ARG A 36 0.91 -2.08 -7.28
C ARG A 36 1.42 -2.77 -8.54
N LEU A 37 1.33 -2.12 -9.70
CA LEU A 37 1.85 -2.63 -10.97
C LEU A 37 3.38 -2.73 -10.96
N GLN A 38 4.09 -1.77 -10.35
CA GLN A 38 5.53 -1.88 -10.14
C GLN A 38 5.84 -3.15 -9.35
N ILE A 39 5.27 -3.31 -8.15
CA ILE A 39 5.49 -4.49 -7.31
C ILE A 39 5.19 -5.80 -8.06
N LYS A 40 4.09 -5.86 -8.81
CA LYS A 40 3.66 -7.05 -9.56
C LYS A 40 4.62 -7.42 -10.70
N ASN A 41 5.13 -6.43 -11.42
CA ASN A 41 5.92 -6.63 -12.64
C ASN A 41 7.44 -6.59 -12.39
N ASN A 42 7.87 -6.38 -11.14
CA ASN A 42 9.29 -6.20 -10.83
C ASN A 42 10.07 -7.51 -11.00
N SER A 43 11.16 -7.39 -11.75
CA SER A 43 12.15 -8.44 -11.98
C SER A 43 13.41 -8.27 -11.11
N SER A 44 13.57 -7.15 -10.39
CA SER A 44 14.71 -6.89 -9.51
C SER A 44 14.30 -6.44 -8.11
N HIS A 45 15.12 -6.80 -7.12
CA HIS A 45 14.95 -6.41 -5.72
C HIS A 45 15.03 -4.89 -5.49
N GLU A 46 15.81 -4.17 -6.29
CA GLU A 46 15.94 -2.72 -6.20
C GLU A 46 14.63 -2.01 -6.58
N MET A 47 14.02 -2.40 -7.71
CA MET A 47 12.76 -1.81 -8.14
C MET A 47 11.61 -2.15 -7.19
N LEU A 48 11.61 -3.37 -6.63
CA LEU A 48 10.67 -3.78 -5.60
C LEU A 48 10.83 -2.94 -4.33
N THR A 49 12.06 -2.77 -3.87
CA THR A 49 12.38 -1.94 -2.70
C THR A 49 11.91 -0.50 -2.89
N HIS A 50 12.16 0.08 -4.07
CA HIS A 50 11.75 1.45 -4.37
C HIS A 50 10.23 1.62 -4.39
N ALA A 51 9.51 0.70 -5.03
CA ALA A 51 8.05 0.73 -5.08
C ALA A 51 7.44 0.60 -3.67
N ILE A 52 7.95 -0.31 -2.85
CA ILE A 52 7.50 -0.48 -1.47
C ILE A 52 7.78 0.78 -0.63
N LYS A 53 8.97 1.38 -0.74
CA LYS A 53 9.29 2.63 -0.03
C LYS A 53 8.36 3.79 -0.40
N LYS A 54 7.98 3.89 -1.68
CA LYS A 54 6.97 4.89 -2.13
C LYS A 54 5.62 4.68 -1.45
N PHE A 55 5.15 3.44 -1.39
CA PHE A 55 3.91 3.13 -0.69
C PHE A 55 3.98 3.51 0.80
N ILE A 56 5.06 3.14 1.49
CA ILE A 56 5.24 3.46 2.92
C ILE A 56 5.20 4.97 3.16
N ALA A 57 5.82 5.77 2.29
CA ALA A 57 5.78 7.23 2.39
C ALA A 57 4.36 7.80 2.17
N MET A 58 3.62 7.26 1.19
CA MET A 58 2.24 7.68 0.92
C MET A 58 1.28 7.29 2.04
N ALA A 59 1.44 6.12 2.64
CA ALA A 59 0.59 5.62 3.73
C ALA A 59 0.76 6.39 5.06
N SER A 60 1.46 7.53 5.06
CA SER A 60 1.62 8.37 6.25
C SER A 60 0.30 8.98 6.73
N VAL A 61 0.23 9.26 8.03
CA VAL A 61 -0.92 9.92 8.68
C VAL A 61 -1.28 11.23 7.99
N LYS A 62 -0.30 12.01 7.53
CA LYS A 62 -0.49 13.32 6.91
C LYS A 62 -0.91 13.28 5.43
N TYR A 63 -0.96 12.09 4.82
CA TYR A 63 -1.29 11.95 3.40
C TYR A 63 -2.48 11.04 3.19
N LEU A 64 -2.29 9.73 3.00
CA LEU A 64 -3.43 8.83 2.87
C LEU A 64 -4.20 8.69 4.18
N GLY A 65 -3.53 8.75 5.34
CA GLY A 65 -4.17 8.56 6.64
C GLY A 65 -5.18 9.65 7.04
N ASP A 66 -5.11 10.82 6.42
CA ASP A 66 -6.02 11.95 6.67
C ASP A 66 -7.29 11.89 5.80
N ILE A 67 -7.34 10.94 4.85
CA ILE A 67 -8.51 10.76 3.99
C ILE A 67 -9.62 10.08 4.79
N GLN A 68 -10.80 10.70 4.78
CA GLN A 68 -12.02 10.04 5.24
C GLN A 68 -12.48 9.03 4.20
N ILE A 69 -12.56 7.76 4.60
CA ILE A 69 -13.02 6.65 3.78
C ILE A 69 -14.36 6.16 4.35
N LYS A 70 -15.45 6.32 3.60
CA LYS A 70 -16.82 6.07 4.03
C LYS A 70 -17.11 4.61 4.43
N GLU A 71 -16.30 3.66 3.95
CA GLU A 71 -16.39 2.24 4.27
C GLU A 71 -15.88 1.91 5.68
N PHE A 72 -15.17 2.84 6.33
CA PHE A 72 -14.69 2.70 7.70
C PHE A 72 -15.53 3.54 8.66
N TYR A 73 -15.85 2.98 9.83
CA TYR A 73 -16.69 3.67 10.82
C TYR A 73 -15.99 4.87 11.46
N SER A 74 -14.66 4.87 11.45
CA SER A 74 -13.86 5.99 11.94
C SER A 74 -12.56 6.17 11.16
N PRO A 75 -11.98 7.39 11.17
CA PRO A 75 -10.66 7.65 10.61
C PRO A 75 -9.56 6.73 11.18
N TYR A 76 -9.73 6.29 12.44
CA TYR A 76 -8.78 5.37 13.09
C TYR A 76 -8.78 3.98 12.46
N GLU A 77 -9.92 3.47 11.99
CA GLU A 77 -9.96 2.15 11.35
C GLU A 77 -9.24 2.17 10.01
N TRP A 78 -9.39 3.25 9.23
CA TRP A 78 -8.62 3.46 8.01
C TRP A 78 -7.12 3.55 8.28
N MET A 79 -6.72 4.36 9.25
CA MET A 79 -5.31 4.45 9.67
C MET A 79 -4.75 3.11 10.15
N ASN A 80 -5.55 2.31 10.87
CA ASN A 80 -5.15 0.97 11.32
C ASN A 80 -4.97 0.02 10.12
N TYR A 81 -5.85 0.09 9.13
CA TYR A 81 -5.75 -0.71 7.91
C TYR A 81 -4.50 -0.36 7.09
N LEU A 82 -4.23 0.95 6.90
CA LEU A 82 -2.99 1.42 6.28
C LEU A 82 -1.75 0.97 7.07
N SER A 83 -1.77 1.11 8.40
CA SER A 83 -0.64 0.76 9.27
C SER A 83 -0.31 -0.74 9.19
N LYS A 84 -1.32 -1.61 9.21
CA LYS A 84 -1.13 -3.06 9.02
C LYS A 84 -0.50 -3.38 7.66
N THR A 85 -0.95 -2.69 6.61
CA THR A 85 -0.40 -2.86 5.26
C THR A 85 1.05 -2.34 5.17
N VAL A 86 1.38 -1.26 5.88
CA VAL A 86 2.75 -0.75 5.99
C VAL A 86 3.66 -1.73 6.72
N GLU A 87 3.21 -2.37 7.80
CA GLU A 87 4.01 -3.37 8.50
C GLU A 87 4.29 -4.61 7.64
N LEU A 88 3.31 -5.06 6.86
CA LEU A 88 3.51 -6.10 5.85
C LEU A 88 4.54 -5.67 4.78
N ALA A 89 4.46 -4.43 4.32
CA ALA A 89 5.41 -3.90 3.34
C ALA A 89 6.84 -3.83 3.91
N LYS A 90 6.99 -3.44 5.18
CA LYS A 90 8.27 -3.43 5.89
C LYS A 90 8.82 -4.84 6.10
N SER A 91 7.99 -5.85 6.35
CA SER A 91 8.47 -7.23 6.49
C SER A 91 9.07 -7.74 5.19
N ILE A 92 8.45 -7.44 4.04
CA ILE A 92 9.01 -7.77 2.73
C ILE A 92 10.36 -7.08 2.50
N LEU A 93 10.51 -5.81 2.89
CA LEU A 93 11.81 -5.13 2.79
C LEU A 93 12.89 -5.78 3.65
N LYS A 94 12.54 -6.22 4.87
CA LYS A 94 13.48 -6.95 5.73
C LYS A 94 13.90 -8.24 5.07
N ASP A 95 12.96 -9.01 4.52
CA ASP A 95 13.25 -10.29 3.86
C ASP A 95 14.12 -10.14 2.60
N ILE A 96 14.15 -8.97 1.95
CA ILE A 96 15.01 -8.70 0.78
C ILE A 96 16.43 -8.29 1.19
N ALA A 97 16.60 -7.76 2.41
CA ALA A 97 17.88 -7.25 2.90
C ALA A 97 18.79 -8.32 3.51
N TYR A 98 18.26 -9.54 3.73
CA TYR A 98 18.97 -10.73 4.19
C TYR A 98 19.17 -11.73 3.05
#